data_AF-A0A7C1MNQ3-F1
#
_entry.id   AF-A0A7C1MNQ3-F1
#
_cell.length_a   1.000
_cell.length_b   1.000
_cell.length_c   1.000
_cell.angle_alpha   90.00
_cell.angle_beta   90.00
_cell.angle_gamma   90.00
#
_symmetry.space_group_name_H-M   'P 1'
#
loop_
_entity.id
_entity.type
_entity.pdbx_description
1 polymer ?
#
loop_
_entity_poly.entity_id
_entity_poly.type
_entity_poly.pdbx_seq_one_letter_code
_entity_poly.pdbx_strand_id
1 'polypeptide(L)'
;MIVGPGDDAGVFRHKGTFLVETVDVITPIVDDPYTFGAICAANSVSDVYAMGGTPLTGLAILGFTTCDFDPDVIKKLLDGAADKLEEAGACLIGGHSIEDNEFKFGFSVTGVVEKDNILKASGASAGETLVITKPLGTGILTSAAKKGKIKSSALNAVIDSMLMLNKTASKAAVAADSKSATDVTGFGLL
;
A
#
# COMPACT_ATOMS: atom_id res chain seq x y z
N MET A 1 1.93 -19.20 -13.33
CA MET A 1 1.68 -18.70 -11.96
C MET A 1 2.75 -19.26 -11.05
N ILE A 2 3.36 -18.44 -10.21
CA ILE A 2 4.42 -18.80 -9.25
C ILE A 2 3.88 -18.72 -7.82
N VAL A 3 3.12 -17.66 -7.52
CA VAL A 3 2.34 -17.48 -6.29
C VAL A 3 0.89 -17.19 -6.72
N GLY A 4 -0.07 -17.86 -6.08
CA GLY A 4 -1.51 -17.72 -6.35
C GLY A 4 -2.24 -17.00 -5.21
N PRO A 5 -3.58 -17.00 -5.21
CA PRO A 5 -4.37 -16.38 -4.15
C PRO A 5 -4.00 -16.90 -2.75
N GLY A 6 -3.96 -16.00 -1.76
CA GLY A 6 -3.65 -16.31 -0.36
C GLY A 6 -2.32 -15.76 0.16
N ASP A 7 -1.55 -15.06 -0.68
CA ASP A 7 -0.39 -14.22 -0.31
C ASP A 7 -0.75 -12.74 -0.55
N ASP A 8 0.14 -11.81 -0.18
CA ASP A 8 -0.11 -10.36 -0.31
C ASP A 8 -0.32 -9.93 -1.78
N ALA A 9 0.38 -10.58 -2.72
CA ALA A 9 0.20 -10.33 -4.15
C ALA A 9 0.42 -11.60 -5.00
N GLY A 10 -0.17 -11.58 -6.21
CA GLY A 10 0.02 -12.65 -7.18
C GLY A 10 1.36 -12.52 -7.90
N VAL A 11 2.08 -13.63 -8.10
CA VAL A 11 3.33 -13.64 -8.90
C VAL A 11 3.16 -14.44 -10.18
N PHE A 12 3.31 -13.78 -11.33
CA PHE A 12 3.19 -14.39 -12.64
C PHE A 12 4.47 -14.28 -13.45
N ARG A 13 4.94 -15.40 -14.02
CA ARG A 13 6.14 -15.42 -14.86
C ARG A 13 5.78 -15.24 -16.33
N HIS A 14 6.28 -14.18 -16.96
CA HIS A 14 6.15 -13.92 -18.39
C HIS A 14 7.51 -13.69 -19.05
N LYS A 15 7.89 -14.54 -20.02
CA LYS A 15 9.14 -14.43 -20.80
C LYS A 15 10.40 -14.17 -19.95
N GLY A 16 10.49 -14.80 -18.78
CA GLY A 16 11.63 -14.66 -17.87
C GLY A 16 11.48 -13.57 -16.80
N THR A 17 10.55 -12.63 -16.97
CA THR A 17 10.20 -11.63 -15.95
C THR A 17 9.18 -12.21 -14.96
N PHE A 18 9.32 -11.91 -13.68
CA PHE A 18 8.34 -12.26 -12.65
C PHE A 18 7.60 -10.99 -12.26
N LEU A 19 6.36 -10.89 -12.74
CA LEU A 19 5.43 -9.81 -12.44
C LEU A 19 4.80 -10.05 -11.08
N VAL A 20 4.68 -8.99 -10.30
CA VAL A 20 3.93 -8.95 -9.04
C VAL A 20 2.70 -8.08 -9.28
N GLU A 21 1.51 -8.63 -9.04
CA GLU A 21 0.24 -7.95 -9.30
C GLU A 21 -0.58 -7.91 -8.01
N THR A 22 -0.97 -6.72 -7.60
CA THR A 22 -1.87 -6.50 -6.45
C THR A 22 -2.94 -5.45 -6.77
N VAL A 23 -3.97 -5.39 -5.93
CA VAL A 23 -4.98 -4.34 -5.92
C VAL A 23 -5.45 -4.10 -4.50
N ASP A 24 -5.44 -2.84 -4.06
CA ASP A 24 -6.03 -2.45 -2.78
C ASP A 24 -6.74 -1.10 -2.89
N VAL A 25 -7.85 -0.96 -2.17
CA VAL A 25 -8.75 0.21 -2.17
C VAL A 25 -9.26 0.44 -0.75
N ILE A 26 -9.09 1.67 -0.26
CA ILE A 26 -9.46 2.06 1.10
C ILE A 26 -10.42 3.25 1.11
N THR A 27 -11.11 3.44 2.24
CA THR A 27 -11.96 4.61 2.50
C THR A 27 -11.17 5.71 3.22
N PRO A 28 -11.65 6.98 3.20
CA PRO A 28 -10.95 8.10 3.83
C PRO A 28 -10.62 7.89 5.32
N ILE A 29 -9.32 7.97 5.62
CA ILE A 29 -8.78 7.91 6.98
C ILE A 29 -8.25 9.26 7.49
N VAL A 30 -8.08 10.22 6.59
CA VAL A 30 -7.71 11.62 6.86
C VAL A 30 -8.52 12.55 5.96
N ASP A 31 -8.69 13.80 6.38
CA ASP A 31 -9.52 14.77 5.67
C ASP A 31 -8.79 15.48 4.52
N ASP A 32 -7.45 15.56 4.56
CA ASP A 32 -6.68 16.22 3.50
C ASP A 32 -6.58 15.31 2.25
N PRO A 33 -7.11 15.72 1.08
CA PRO A 33 -7.15 14.87 -0.11
C PRO A 33 -5.77 14.45 -0.60
N TYR A 34 -4.80 15.37 -0.60
CA TYR A 34 -3.43 15.07 -1.05
C TYR A 34 -2.79 13.99 -0.18
N THR A 35 -2.86 14.17 1.14
CA THR A 35 -2.35 13.21 2.11
C THR A 35 -3.06 11.87 1.99
N PHE A 36 -4.38 11.86 1.80
CA PHE A 36 -5.14 10.62 1.60
C PHE A 36 -4.71 9.88 0.33
N GLY A 37 -4.53 10.60 -0.78
CA GLY A 37 -4.07 10.01 -2.04
C GLY A 37 -2.67 9.41 -1.92
N ALA A 38 -1.75 10.10 -1.24
CA ALA A 38 -0.43 9.61 -0.94
C ALA A 38 -0.47 8.36 -0.03
N ILE A 39 -1.35 8.31 0.97
CA ILE A 39 -1.55 7.12 1.81
C ILE A 39 -2.08 5.95 0.98
N CYS A 40 -3.08 6.16 0.11
CA CYS A 40 -3.60 5.12 -0.77
C CYS A 40 -2.49 4.54 -1.65
N ALA A 41 -1.65 5.39 -2.25
CA ALA A 41 -0.52 4.94 -3.05
C ALA A 41 0.49 4.15 -2.22
N ALA A 42 0.88 4.65 -1.04
CA ALA A 42 1.82 3.96 -0.14
C ALA A 42 1.30 2.59 0.32
N ASN A 43 0.00 2.50 0.58
CA ASN A 43 -0.69 1.26 0.94
C ASN A 43 -0.71 0.27 -0.24
N SER A 44 -1.17 0.69 -1.42
CA SER A 44 -1.28 -0.22 -2.57
C SER A 44 0.07 -0.74 -3.09
N VAL A 45 1.18 0.00 -2.93
CA VAL A 45 2.51 -0.51 -3.28
C VAL A 45 3.11 -1.41 -2.19
N SER A 46 2.48 -1.48 -1.01
CA SER A 46 2.98 -2.23 0.14
C SER A 46 3.06 -3.73 -0.15
N ASP A 47 2.03 -4.32 -0.78
CA ASP A 47 2.03 -5.75 -1.11
C ASP A 47 3.17 -6.12 -2.07
N VAL A 48 3.49 -5.22 -3.02
CA VAL A 48 4.63 -5.44 -3.92
C VAL A 48 5.94 -5.50 -3.13
N TYR A 49 6.10 -4.63 -2.14
CA TYR A 49 7.24 -4.67 -1.24
C TYR A 49 7.24 -5.90 -0.33
N ALA A 50 6.08 -6.34 0.16
CA ALA A 50 5.93 -7.54 0.98
C ALA A 50 6.36 -8.81 0.21
N MET A 51 6.13 -8.85 -1.10
CA MET A 51 6.63 -9.92 -1.98
C MET A 51 8.13 -9.83 -2.33
N GLY A 52 8.85 -8.82 -1.84
CA GLY A 52 10.26 -8.55 -2.19
C GLY A 52 10.44 -7.83 -3.54
N GLY A 53 9.34 -7.33 -4.12
CA GLY A 53 9.30 -6.71 -5.44
C GLY A 53 9.60 -5.21 -5.44
N THR A 54 9.72 -4.68 -6.66
CA THR A 54 9.83 -3.26 -6.96
C THR A 54 8.60 -2.82 -7.78
N PRO A 55 7.80 -1.87 -7.28
CA PRO A 55 6.67 -1.30 -8.03
C PRO A 55 7.13 -0.65 -9.34
N LEU A 56 6.32 -0.76 -10.40
CA LEU A 56 6.58 -0.13 -11.70
C LEU A 56 5.45 0.80 -12.14
N THR A 57 4.21 0.35 -12.05
CA THR A 57 3.05 1.10 -12.53
C THR A 57 1.85 0.94 -11.62
N GLY A 58 1.06 2.00 -11.51
CA GLY A 58 -0.24 2.00 -10.83
C GLY A 58 -1.37 2.39 -11.79
N LEU A 59 -2.52 1.75 -11.61
CA LEU A 59 -3.80 2.13 -12.22
C LEU A 59 -4.75 2.55 -11.09
N ALA A 60 -5.18 3.81 -11.10
CA ALA A 60 -6.09 4.33 -10.08
C ALA A 60 -7.47 3.67 -10.17
N ILE A 61 -8.04 3.35 -9.02
CA ILE A 61 -9.43 2.89 -8.86
C ILE A 61 -10.10 3.90 -7.93
N LEU A 62 -11.09 4.61 -8.46
CA LEU A 62 -11.76 5.70 -7.75
C LEU A 62 -13.28 5.50 -7.77
N GLY A 63 -13.89 5.36 -6.60
CA GLY A 63 -15.34 5.28 -6.43
C GLY A 63 -15.84 6.48 -5.64
N PHE A 64 -16.73 7.28 -6.21
CA PHE A 64 -17.33 8.44 -5.53
C PHE A 64 -18.60 8.89 -6.24
N THR A 65 -19.43 9.65 -5.53
CA THR A 65 -20.60 10.31 -6.11
C THR A 65 -20.13 11.60 -6.77
N THR A 66 -20.35 11.72 -8.08
CA THR A 66 -19.83 12.85 -8.88
C THR A 66 -20.38 14.21 -8.45
N CYS A 67 -21.54 14.24 -7.81
CA CYS A 67 -22.14 15.45 -7.26
C CYS A 67 -21.55 15.91 -5.91
N ASP A 68 -20.84 15.03 -5.20
CA ASP A 68 -20.43 15.27 -3.81
C ASP A 68 -19.02 15.88 -3.70
N PHE A 69 -18.23 15.80 -4.77
CA PHE A 69 -16.83 16.22 -4.74
C PHE A 69 -16.49 17.15 -5.91
N ASP A 70 -15.91 18.30 -5.58
CA ASP A 70 -15.37 19.25 -6.56
C ASP A 70 -14.20 18.59 -7.34
N PRO A 71 -14.12 18.77 -8.68
CA PRO A 71 -12.98 18.30 -9.47
C PRO A 71 -11.60 18.68 -8.91
N ASP A 72 -11.46 19.84 -8.25
CA ASP A 72 -10.20 20.27 -7.65
C ASP A 72 -9.80 19.40 -6.44
N VAL A 73 -10.78 18.86 -5.71
CA VAL A 73 -10.53 17.91 -4.61
C VAL A 73 -9.98 16.61 -5.16
N ILE A 74 -10.57 16.09 -6.24
CA ILE A 74 -10.11 14.87 -6.92
C ILE A 74 -8.73 15.08 -7.53
N LYS A 75 -8.48 16.24 -8.14
CA LYS A 75 -7.17 16.58 -8.67
C LYS A 75 -6.10 16.56 -7.57
N LYS A 76 -6.36 17.22 -6.43
CA LYS A 76 -5.44 17.26 -5.29
C LYS A 76 -5.16 15.87 -4.71
N LEU A 77 -6.17 14.99 -4.68
CA LEU A 77 -6.02 13.58 -4.31
C LEU A 77 -5.07 12.84 -5.27
N LEU A 78 -5.28 12.99 -6.58
CA LEU A 78 -4.44 12.36 -7.60
C LEU A 78 -3.01 12.89 -7.58
N ASP A 79 -2.80 14.19 -7.33
CA ASP A 79 -1.47 14.80 -7.21
C ASP A 79 -0.67 14.13 -6.08
N GLY A 80 -1.28 13.98 -4.89
CA GLY A 80 -0.60 13.32 -3.76
C GLY A 80 -0.29 11.85 -4.00
N ALA A 81 -1.18 11.14 -4.71
CA ALA A 81 -0.92 9.78 -5.11
C ALA A 81 0.20 9.65 -6.15
N ALA A 82 0.21 10.53 -7.15
CA ALA A 82 1.23 10.56 -8.19
C ALA A 82 2.62 10.82 -7.59
N ASP A 83 2.75 11.82 -6.72
CA ASP A 83 4.01 12.14 -6.04
C ASP A 83 4.52 10.95 -5.20
N LYS A 84 3.62 10.23 -4.52
CA LYS A 84 4.00 9.04 -3.74
C LYS A 84 4.40 7.85 -4.61
N LEU A 85 3.71 7.63 -5.73
CA LEU A 85 4.10 6.60 -6.70
C LEU A 85 5.46 6.91 -7.30
N GLU A 86 5.73 8.18 -7.61
CA GLU A 86 7.05 8.62 -8.10
C GLU A 86 8.15 8.36 -7.06
N GLU A 87 7.90 8.67 -5.78
CA GLU A 87 8.82 8.32 -4.67
C GLU A 87 9.11 6.80 -4.60
N ALA A 88 8.09 5.98 -4.88
CA ALA A 88 8.21 4.52 -4.93
C ALA A 88 9.01 4.03 -6.15
N GLY A 89 9.22 4.87 -7.16
CA GLY A 89 9.80 4.53 -8.46
C GLY A 89 8.78 3.97 -9.45
N ALA A 90 7.49 4.18 -9.21
CA ALA A 90 6.39 3.76 -10.06
C ALA A 90 5.72 4.95 -10.76
N CYS A 91 4.97 4.67 -11.83
CA CYS A 91 4.23 5.68 -12.56
C CYS A 91 2.72 5.42 -12.50
N LEU A 92 1.93 6.47 -12.27
CA LEU A 92 0.48 6.43 -12.50
C LEU A 92 0.22 6.49 -14.01
N ILE A 93 -0.22 5.38 -14.59
CA ILE A 93 -0.35 5.25 -16.07
C ILE A 93 -1.80 5.27 -16.56
N GLY A 94 -2.76 5.40 -15.65
CA GLY A 94 -4.18 5.45 -15.98
C GLY A 94 -5.04 5.09 -14.78
N GLY A 95 -6.30 4.76 -15.04
CA GLY A 95 -7.23 4.34 -14.00
C GLY A 95 -8.66 4.31 -14.49
N HIS A 96 -9.57 4.03 -13.57
CA HIS A 96 -11.00 4.05 -13.81
C HIS A 96 -11.76 4.64 -12.62
N SER A 97 -12.73 5.48 -12.92
CA SER A 97 -13.67 6.04 -11.95
C SER A 97 -15.04 5.39 -12.09
N ILE A 98 -15.69 5.08 -10.98
CA ILE A 98 -17.03 4.52 -10.90
C ILE A 98 -17.92 5.38 -9.99
N GLU A 99 -19.21 5.45 -10.31
CA GLU A 99 -20.20 6.09 -9.43
C GLU A 99 -20.42 5.19 -8.20
N ASP A 100 -20.21 5.74 -7.01
CA ASP A 100 -20.35 5.02 -5.75
C ASP A 100 -20.81 5.96 -4.62
N ASN A 101 -21.71 5.47 -3.76
CA ASN A 101 -22.23 6.24 -2.63
C ASN A 101 -21.21 6.40 -1.49
N GLU A 102 -20.19 5.53 -1.45
CA GLU A 102 -19.11 5.61 -0.46
C GLU A 102 -17.79 5.86 -1.16
N PHE A 103 -17.09 6.92 -0.73
CA PHE A 103 -15.80 7.29 -1.29
C PHE A 103 -14.76 6.20 -1.06
N LYS A 104 -14.13 5.75 -2.14
CA LYS A 104 -13.11 4.70 -2.14
C LYS A 104 -12.00 5.08 -3.12
N PHE A 105 -10.75 4.91 -2.70
CA PHE A 105 -9.61 5.21 -3.56
C PHE A 105 -8.45 4.25 -3.31
N GLY A 106 -7.79 3.86 -4.38
CA GLY A 106 -6.68 2.91 -4.34
C GLY A 106 -6.13 2.62 -5.72
N PHE A 107 -5.32 1.57 -5.81
CA PHE A 107 -4.59 1.24 -7.04
C PHE A 107 -4.54 -0.26 -7.26
N SER A 108 -4.66 -0.65 -8.54
CA SER A 108 -4.00 -1.87 -9.00
C SER A 108 -2.54 -1.54 -9.31
N VAL A 109 -1.61 -2.32 -8.77
CA VAL A 109 -0.18 -2.08 -8.90
C VAL A 109 0.48 -3.28 -9.55
N THR A 110 1.28 -3.00 -10.59
CA THR A 110 2.17 -3.95 -11.21
C THR A 110 3.61 -3.64 -10.79
N GLY A 111 4.31 -4.66 -10.31
CA GLY A 111 5.72 -4.63 -9.98
C GLY A 111 6.48 -5.78 -10.61
N VAL A 112 7.78 -5.84 -10.32
CA VAL A 112 8.66 -6.95 -10.71
C VAL A 112 9.47 -7.43 -9.52
N VAL A 113 9.81 -8.71 -9.53
CA VAL A 113 10.64 -9.32 -8.49
C VAL A 113 11.68 -10.24 -9.13
N GLU A 114 12.86 -10.33 -8.53
CA GLU A 114 13.84 -11.35 -8.93
C GLU A 114 13.40 -12.70 -8.38
N LYS A 115 13.60 -13.77 -9.16
CA LYS A 115 13.14 -15.12 -8.80
C LYS A 115 13.55 -15.55 -7.38
N ASP A 116 14.79 -15.24 -7.00
CA ASP A 116 15.38 -15.67 -5.73
C ASP A 116 15.04 -14.74 -4.56
N ASN A 117 14.40 -13.59 -4.85
CA ASN A 117 13.98 -12.59 -3.86
C ASN A 117 12.48 -12.66 -3.53
N ILE A 118 11.75 -13.63 -4.08
CA ILE A 118 10.31 -13.79 -3.81
C ILE A 118 10.11 -14.18 -2.35
N LEU A 119 9.51 -13.27 -1.59
CA LEU A 119 9.07 -13.49 -0.21
C LEU A 119 7.63 -14.05 -0.23
N LYS A 120 7.29 -14.89 0.75
CA LYS A 120 5.95 -15.47 0.89
C LYS A 120 5.52 -15.46 2.35
N ALA A 121 4.24 -15.23 2.64
CA ALA A 121 3.73 -15.33 4.01
C ALA A 121 4.00 -16.72 4.64
N SER A 122 4.03 -17.79 3.82
CA SER A 122 4.26 -19.18 4.25
C SER A 122 5.73 -19.62 4.30
N GLY A 123 6.69 -18.72 4.07
CA GLY A 123 8.11 -19.07 3.98
C GLY A 123 8.83 -19.26 5.31
N ALA A 124 8.18 -18.99 6.43
CA ALA A 124 8.81 -18.96 7.75
C ALA A 124 9.03 -20.37 8.33
N SER A 125 10.07 -20.51 9.16
CA SER A 125 10.42 -21.75 9.86
C SER A 125 10.49 -21.56 11.37
N ALA A 126 10.29 -22.64 12.13
CA ALA A 126 10.38 -22.60 13.59
C ALA A 126 11.78 -22.17 14.04
N GLY A 127 11.84 -21.23 14.99
CA GLY A 127 13.09 -20.67 15.52
C GLY A 127 13.56 -19.39 14.83
N GLU A 128 12.86 -18.92 13.79
CA GLU A 128 13.14 -17.62 13.18
C GLU A 128 12.66 -16.44 14.03
N THR A 129 13.22 -15.26 13.78
CA THR A 129 12.88 -14.02 14.50
C THR A 129 11.82 -13.24 13.74
N LEU A 130 10.77 -12.81 14.43
CA LEU A 130 9.77 -11.90 13.88
C LEU A 130 10.26 -10.45 14.01
N VAL A 131 10.26 -9.71 12.89
CA VAL A 131 10.66 -8.30 12.84
C VAL A 131 9.50 -7.45 12.37
N ILE A 132 9.25 -6.34 13.05
CA ILE A 132 8.22 -5.35 12.69
C ILE A 132 8.93 -4.04 12.36
N THR A 133 8.56 -3.44 11.22
CA THR A 133 9.26 -2.26 10.66
C THR A 133 8.52 -0.94 10.87
N LYS A 134 7.25 -1.00 11.30
CA LYS A 134 6.42 0.17 11.61
C LYS A 134 5.65 -0.02 12.93
N PRO A 135 5.39 1.05 13.69
CA PRO A 135 4.55 0.97 14.88
C PRO A 135 3.13 0.49 14.56
N LEU A 136 2.50 -0.17 15.54
CA LEU A 136 1.10 -0.60 15.47
C LEU A 136 0.15 0.45 16.06
N GLY A 137 -1.14 0.30 15.79
CA GLY A 137 -2.20 1.09 16.43
C GLY A 137 -2.74 2.26 15.62
N THR A 138 -2.42 2.35 14.32
CA THR A 138 -2.95 3.37 13.41
C THR A 138 -4.48 3.43 13.46
N GLY A 139 -5.17 2.28 13.39
CA GLY A 139 -6.64 2.21 13.46
C GLY A 139 -7.25 2.75 14.75
N ILE A 140 -6.60 2.56 15.89
CA ILE A 140 -7.05 3.10 17.19
C ILE A 140 -6.91 4.62 17.17
N LEU A 141 -5.77 5.12 16.69
CA LEU A 141 -5.46 6.55 16.69
C LEU A 141 -6.29 7.32 15.66
N THR A 142 -6.50 6.79 14.44
CA THR A 142 -7.39 7.41 13.45
C THR A 142 -8.84 7.43 13.94
N SER A 143 -9.32 6.36 14.59
CA SER A 143 -10.65 6.33 15.20
C SER A 143 -10.81 7.36 16.32
N ALA A 144 -9.77 7.57 17.13
CA ALA A 144 -9.76 8.59 18.16
C ALA A 144 -9.67 10.00 17.57
N ALA A 145 -8.95 10.18 16.45
CA ALA A 145 -8.87 11.44 15.70
C ALA A 145 -10.23 11.85 15.14
N LYS A 146 -10.97 10.92 14.52
CA LYS A 146 -12.34 11.15 14.03
C LYS A 146 -13.31 11.62 15.14
N LYS A 147 -12.99 11.32 16.41
CA LYS A 147 -13.78 11.74 17.59
C LYS A 147 -13.20 12.99 18.28
N GLY A 148 -12.17 13.62 17.73
CA GLY A 148 -11.48 14.78 18.33
C GLY A 148 -10.77 14.47 19.65
N LYS A 149 -10.38 13.20 19.89
CA LYS A 149 -9.84 12.74 21.19
C LYS A 149 -8.32 12.63 21.26
N ILE A 150 -7.59 13.06 20.23
CA ILE A 150 -6.13 13.03 20.22
C ILE A 150 -5.53 14.39 19.87
N LYS A 151 -4.29 14.60 20.31
CA LYS A 151 -3.49 15.77 19.93
C LYS A 151 -3.07 15.67 18.47
N SER A 152 -2.94 16.80 17.78
CA SER A 152 -2.45 16.85 16.39
C SER A 152 -1.09 16.19 16.21
N SER A 153 -0.20 16.27 17.21
CA SER A 153 1.11 15.59 17.16
C SER A 153 1.00 14.07 17.07
N ALA A 154 -0.01 13.46 17.69
CA ALA A 154 -0.24 12.03 17.60
C ALA A 154 -0.83 11.63 16.23
N LEU A 155 -1.69 12.48 15.66
CA LEU A 155 -2.20 12.28 14.31
C LEU A 155 -1.10 12.39 13.26
N ASN A 156 -0.20 13.38 13.39
CA ASN A 156 0.93 13.56 12.48
C ASN A 156 1.85 12.33 12.50
N ALA A 157 2.19 11.78 13.68
CA ALA A 157 3.01 10.57 13.76
C ALA A 157 2.36 9.35 13.07
N VAL A 158 1.03 9.25 13.12
CA VAL A 158 0.27 8.20 12.43
C VAL A 158 0.31 8.42 10.92
N ILE A 159 0.10 9.66 10.46
CA ILE A 159 0.20 10.04 9.04
C ILE A 159 1.60 9.74 8.51
N ASP A 160 2.66 10.17 9.21
CA ASP A 160 4.05 9.92 8.83
C ASP A 160 4.34 8.42 8.69
N SER A 161 3.82 7.60 9.61
CA SER A 161 3.96 6.14 9.55
C SER A 161 3.21 5.53 8.36
N MET A 162 2.05 6.06 8.00
CA MET A 162 1.25 5.57 6.86
C MET A 162 1.83 6.04 5.52
N LEU A 163 2.47 7.22 5.47
CA LEU A 163 3.14 7.76 4.27
C LEU A 163 4.49 7.12 3.98
N MET A 164 5.11 6.46 4.97
CA MET A 164 6.41 5.81 4.81
C MET A 164 6.29 4.59 3.88
N LEU A 165 7.08 4.55 2.82
CA LEU A 165 7.13 3.39 1.92
C LEU A 165 7.84 2.19 2.58
N ASN A 166 7.36 0.97 2.31
CA ASN A 166 7.99 -0.28 2.78
C ASN A 166 9.25 -0.68 1.99
N LYS A 167 9.75 0.19 1.11
CA LYS A 167 10.94 -0.02 0.26
C LYS A 167 12.18 -0.45 1.04
N THR A 168 12.51 0.24 2.13
CA THR A 168 13.69 -0.07 2.94
C THR A 168 13.50 -1.38 3.71
N ALA A 169 12.29 -1.62 4.23
CA ALA A 169 11.94 -2.87 4.92
C ALA A 169 12.07 -4.08 3.99
N SER A 170 11.51 -4.00 2.79
CA SER A 170 11.58 -5.04 1.75
C SER A 170 13.03 -5.35 1.37
N LYS A 171 13.85 -4.32 1.09
CA LYS A 171 15.27 -4.51 0.80
C LYS A 171 16.04 -5.15 1.95
N ALA A 172 15.74 -4.77 3.19
CA ALA A 172 16.37 -5.36 4.37
C ALA A 172 15.98 -6.84 4.54
N ALA A 173 14.72 -7.20 4.32
CA ALA A 173 14.25 -8.58 4.38
C ALA A 173 14.94 -9.47 3.32
N VAL A 174 15.02 -8.98 2.08
CA VAL A 174 15.74 -9.68 0.99
C VAL A 174 17.24 -9.78 1.29
N ALA A 175 17.88 -8.72 1.78
CA ALA A 175 19.30 -8.73 2.13
C ALA A 175 19.64 -9.65 3.32
N ALA A 176 18.66 -9.89 4.20
CA ALA A 176 18.77 -10.85 5.30
C ALA A 176 18.48 -12.30 4.88
N ASP A 177 18.30 -12.56 3.57
CA ASP A 177 17.93 -13.85 3.00
C ASP A 177 16.60 -14.41 3.57
N SER A 178 15.70 -13.52 4.01
CA SER A 178 14.38 -13.94 4.47
C SER A 178 13.64 -14.69 3.37
N LYS A 179 12.87 -15.70 3.76
CA LYS A 179 11.93 -16.40 2.87
C LYS A 179 10.48 -15.98 3.13
N SER A 180 10.26 -15.22 4.20
CA SER A 180 8.94 -14.79 4.62
C SER A 180 8.86 -13.30 4.91
N ALA A 181 7.77 -12.72 4.43
CA ALA A 181 7.29 -11.40 4.79
C ALA A 181 5.79 -11.34 4.50
N THR A 182 5.15 -10.40 5.17
CA THR A 182 3.80 -9.91 4.89
C THR A 182 3.73 -8.51 5.51
N ASP A 183 2.80 -7.67 5.07
CA ASP A 183 2.55 -6.38 5.69
C ASP A 183 1.36 -6.42 6.66
N VAL A 184 1.39 -5.56 7.66
CA VAL A 184 0.34 -5.53 8.69
C VAL A 184 -0.68 -4.45 8.32
N THR A 185 -1.85 -4.88 7.84
CA THR A 185 -2.92 -4.02 7.33
C THR A 185 -4.23 -4.20 8.10
N GLY A 186 -5.36 -4.44 7.41
CA GLY A 186 -6.71 -4.40 7.96
C GLY A 186 -7.05 -5.51 8.96
N PHE A 187 -6.34 -6.64 8.92
CA PHE A 187 -6.53 -7.74 9.87
C PHE A 187 -5.82 -7.51 11.21
N GLY A 188 -4.90 -6.54 11.29
CA GLY A 188 -4.04 -6.37 12.45
C GLY A 188 -2.90 -7.39 12.49
N LEU A 189 -2.18 -7.43 13.61
CA LEU A 189 -0.98 -8.28 13.75
C LEU A 189 -1.31 -9.78 13.99
N LEU A 190 -2.46 -10.08 14.60
CA LEU A 190 -2.81 -11.41 15.13
C LEU A 190 -3.84 -12.14 14.27
#